data_AF-A0A6P6Q6B2-F1
#
_entry.id   AF-A0A6P6Q6B2-F1
#
_cell.length_a   1.000
_cell.length_b   1.000
_cell.length_c   1.000
_cell.angle_alpha   90.00
_cell.angle_beta   90.00
_cell.angle_gamma   90.00
#
_symmetry.space_group_name_H-M   'P 1'
#
loop_
_entity.id
_entity.type
_entity.pdbx_description
1 polymer ?
#
loop_
_entity_poly.entity_id
_entity_poly.type
_entity_poly.pdbx_seq_one_letter_code
_entity_poly.pdbx_strand_id
1 'polypeptide(L)' 'MQKMLKTVDYTPVTFDPNTAHCNIILSEDLTSGRYSDEEQTPENPERFDMSACVVCSQGFDSGSHCWDVEVETQAGSSE' A
#
# COMPACT_ATOMS: atom_id res chain seq x y z
N MET A 1 -6.31 -30.41 28.47
CA MET A 1 -5.36 -29.50 27.80
C MET A 1 -6.18 -28.52 26.98
N GLN A 2 -6.18 -27.23 27.35
CA GLN A 2 -7.11 -26.21 26.87
C GLN A 2 -6.88 -25.83 25.40
N LYS A 3 -7.96 -25.64 24.63
CA LYS A 3 -7.90 -25.04 23.29
C LYS A 3 -7.66 -23.53 23.46
N MET A 4 -6.54 -23.02 22.96
CA MET A 4 -6.30 -21.57 22.83
C MET A 4 -7.15 -21.03 21.67
N LEU A 5 -8.15 -20.21 21.98
CA LEU A 5 -8.76 -19.31 21.00
C LEU A 5 -7.75 -18.18 20.73
N LYS A 6 -6.90 -18.36 19.72
CA LYS A 6 -6.20 -17.22 19.12
C LYS A 6 -7.21 -16.48 18.26
N THR A 7 -7.84 -15.45 18.80
CA THR A 7 -8.38 -14.38 17.96
C THR A 7 -7.18 -13.79 17.24
N VAL A 8 -7.02 -14.09 15.95
CA VAL A 8 -6.00 -13.43 15.14
C VAL A 8 -6.59 -12.08 14.80
N ASP A 9 -6.18 -11.05 15.54
CA ASP A 9 -6.51 -9.66 15.20
C ASP A 9 -5.73 -9.31 13.93
N TYR A 10 -6.39 -9.48 12.79
CA TYR A 10 -5.86 -9.08 11.50
C TYR A 10 -5.93 -7.56 11.41
N THR A 11 -4.77 -6.91 11.53
CA THR A 11 -4.64 -5.47 11.30
C THR A 11 -4.19 -5.27 9.86
N PRO A 12 -4.99 -4.60 9.00
CA PRO A 12 -4.62 -4.40 7.61
C PRO A 12 -3.38 -3.52 7.51
N VAL A 13 -2.46 -3.89 6.61
CA VAL A 13 -1.34 -3.03 6.21
C VAL A 13 -1.92 -1.89 5.36
N THR A 14 -1.65 -0.65 5.77
CA THR A 14 -2.07 0.55 5.04
C THR A 14 -0.87 1.31 4.51
N PHE A 15 -1.04 1.98 3.38
CA PHE A 15 -0.03 2.80 2.74
C PHE A 15 0.05 4.21 3.34
N ASP A 16 1.24 4.81 3.32
CA ASP A 16 1.45 6.22 3.68
C ASP A 16 1.30 7.13 2.44
N PRO A 17 0.26 7.99 2.37
CA PRO A 17 0.03 8.89 1.24
C PRO A 17 1.14 9.92 1.00
N ASN A 18 1.90 10.29 2.04
CA ASN A 18 3.00 11.24 1.92
C ASN A 18 4.19 10.65 1.17
N THR A 19 4.29 9.33 1.13
CA THR A 19 5.39 8.63 0.47
C THR A 19 5.06 8.22 -0.95
N ALA A 20 3.77 8.03 -1.26
CA ALA A 20 3.32 7.52 -2.55
C ALA A 20 3.82 8.39 -3.71
N HIS A 21 4.40 7.80 -4.75
CA HIS A 21 4.74 8.54 -5.96
C HIS A 21 3.55 9.33 -6.52
N CYS A 22 3.78 10.49 -7.14
CA CYS A 22 2.72 11.41 -7.58
C CYS A 22 1.71 10.75 -8.54
N ASN A 23 2.16 9.75 -9.31
CA ASN A 23 1.34 8.92 -10.21
C ASN A 23 0.63 7.72 -9.55
N ILE A 24 0.70 7.54 -8.24
CA ILE A 24 -0.01 6.47 -7.52
C ILE A 24 -1.26 7.04 -6.86
N ILE A 25 -2.41 6.45 -7.18
CA ILE A 25 -3.70 6.74 -6.55
C ILE A 25 -3.95 5.66 -5.51
N LEU A 26 -4.13 6.08 -4.25
CA LEU A 26 -4.51 5.19 -3.15
C LEU A 26 -6.04 5.18 -2.96
N SER A 27 -6.58 4.06 -2.48
CA SER A 27 -7.98 4.00 -2.01
C SER A 27 -8.18 4.81 -0.73
N GLU A 28 -9.43 5.13 -0.41
CA GLU A 28 -9.79 5.87 0.81
C GLU A 28 -9.35 5.18 2.10
N ASP A 29 -9.38 3.83 2.11
CA ASP A 29 -8.94 3.01 3.23
C ASP A 29 -7.42 2.73 3.24
N LEU A 30 -6.69 3.23 2.23
CA LEU A 30 -5.25 3.11 2.08
C LEU A 30 -4.73 1.67 1.97
N THR A 31 -5.57 0.69 1.61
CA THR A 31 -5.17 -0.71 1.46
C THR A 31 -4.85 -1.11 0.02
N SER A 32 -5.23 -0.27 -0.95
CA SER A 32 -5.02 -0.53 -2.37
C SER A 32 -4.43 0.69 -3.09
N GLY A 33 -3.81 0.45 -4.23
CA GLY A 33 -3.27 1.51 -5.07
C GLY A 33 -3.26 1.11 -6.54
N ARG A 34 -3.37 2.12 -7.41
CA ARG A 34 -3.26 1.96 -8.87
C ARG A 34 -2.38 3.05 -9.47
N TYR A 35 -1.76 2.73 -10.60
CA TYR A 35 -0.99 3.70 -11.37
C TYR A 35 -1.91 4.61 -12.20
N SER A 36 -1.48 5.85 -12.40
CA SER A 36 -2.10 6.86 -13.27
C SER A 36 -1.02 7.46 -14.18
N ASP A 37 -1.36 7.78 -15.42
CA ASP A 37 -0.43 8.50 -16.31
C ASP A 37 -0.33 9.99 -15.95
N GLU A 38 -1.24 10.49 -15.12
CA GLU A 38 -1.26 11.88 -14.65
C GLU A 38 -0.79 11.99 -13.20
N GLU A 39 -0.06 13.05 -12.87
CA GLU A 39 0.30 13.39 -11.48
C GLU A 39 -0.96 13.75 -10.68
N GLN A 40 -1.11 13.14 -9.50
CA GLN A 40 -2.34 13.23 -8.70
C GLN A 40 -2.16 14.07 -7.44
N THR A 41 -0.92 14.25 -7.00
CA THR A 41 -0.61 14.85 -5.69
C THR A 41 0.57 15.80 -5.79
N PRO A 42 0.61 16.85 -4.95
CA PRO A 42 1.72 17.79 -4.92
C PRO A 42 2.99 17.16 -4.31
N GLU A 43 4.13 17.70 -4.70
CA GLU A 43 5.45 17.36 -4.16
C GLU A 43 5.56 17.59 -2.65
N ASN A 44 6.23 16.67 -1.96
CA ASN A 44 6.65 16.81 -0.56
C ASN A 44 7.94 16.01 -0.31
N PRO A 45 8.75 16.37 0.71
CA PRO A 45 10.09 15.78 0.90
C PRO A 45 10.13 14.27 1.15
N GLU A 46 9.01 13.67 1.56
CA GLU A 46 8.91 12.23 1.86
C GLU A 46 8.48 11.41 0.63
N ARG A 47 8.09 12.08 -0.46
CA ARG A 47 7.53 11.45 -1.65
C ARG A 47 8.61 10.77 -2.48
N PHE A 48 8.30 9.59 -3.01
CA PHE A 48 9.10 9.02 -4.09
C PHE A 48 8.83 9.80 -5.38
N ASP A 49 9.89 10.34 -5.99
CA ASP A 49 9.85 11.16 -7.22
C ASP A 49 10.40 10.41 -8.46
N MET A 50 11.30 9.45 -8.24
CA MET A 50 11.97 8.71 -9.32
C MET A 50 11.34 7.34 -9.63
N SER A 51 10.65 6.74 -8.67
CA SER A 51 10.12 5.37 -8.78
C SER A 51 8.66 5.36 -8.38
N ALA A 52 7.83 4.61 -9.12
CA ALA A 52 6.43 4.35 -8.78
C ALA A 52 6.35 3.43 -7.54
N CYS A 53 6.62 4.00 -6.36
CA CYS A 53 6.69 3.32 -5.08
C CYS A 53 5.84 4.03 -4.02
N VAL A 54 5.46 3.26 -3.00
CA VAL A 54 4.78 3.72 -1.78
C VAL A 54 5.21 2.79 -0.65
N VAL A 55 5.32 3.29 0.58
CA VAL A 55 5.60 2.45 1.76
C VAL A 55 4.38 2.33 2.66
N CYS A 56 4.39 1.32 3.51
CA CYS A 56 3.38 1.18 4.56
C CYS A 56 3.56 2.26 5.63
N SER A 57 2.44 2.69 6.20
CA SER A 57 2.38 3.67 7.30
C SER A 57 3.05 3.14 8.58
N GLN A 58 3.01 1.83 8.78
CA GLN A 58 3.59 1.16 9.92
C GLN A 58 5.01 0.65 9.60
N GLY A 59 5.99 1.12 10.36
CA GLY A 59 7.32 0.52 10.41
C GLY A 59 7.37 -0.67 11.37
N PHE A 60 8.15 -1.69 11.01
CA PHE A 60 8.38 -2.88 11.84
C PHE A 60 9.88 -2.99 12.19
N ASP A 61 10.21 -3.09 13.48
CA ASP A 61 11.60 -3.15 13.97
C ASP A 61 11.98 -4.52 14.57
N SER A 62 10.98 -5.38 14.80
CA SER A 62 11.12 -6.65 15.50
C SER A 62 9.90 -7.56 15.24
N GLY A 63 10.04 -8.86 15.52
CA GLY A 63 8.95 -9.84 15.36
C GLY A 63 8.87 -10.50 13.98
N SER A 64 7.72 -11.11 13.67
CA SER A 64 7.44 -11.76 12.38
C SER A 64 6.11 -11.24 11.85
N HIS A 65 6.15 -10.72 10.62
CA HIS A 65 5.02 -10.06 9.97
C HIS A 65 4.80 -10.66 8.60
N CYS A 66 3.54 -10.84 8.21
CA CYS A 66 3.15 -11.34 6.91
C CYS A 66 1.88 -10.61 6.44
N TRP A 67 1.79 -10.38 5.14
CA TRP A 67 0.63 -9.82 4.49
C TRP A 67 0.45 -10.47 3.12
N ASP A 68 -0.78 -10.51 2.64
CA ASP A 68 -1.14 -10.94 1.30
C ASP A 68 -1.39 -9.70 0.43
N VAL A 69 -1.06 -9.78 -0.86
CA VAL A 69 -1.29 -8.71 -1.82
C VAL A 69 -2.09 -9.28 -2.99
N GLU A 70 -3.24 -8.66 -3.27
CA GLU A 70 -4.00 -8.92 -4.48
C GLU A 70 -3.45 -8.07 -5.63
N VAL A 71 -3.18 -8.71 -6.78
CA VAL A 71 -2.63 -8.04 -7.96
C VAL A 71 -3.60 -8.21 -9.11
N GLU A 72 -4.15 -7.09 -9.58
CA GLU A 72 -4.97 -7.04 -10.77
C GLU A 72 -4.14 -6.56 -11.96
N THR A 73 -4.17 -7.32 -13.06
CA THR A 73 -3.59 -6.85 -14.32
C THR A 73 -4.61 -5.99 -15.04
N GLN A 74 -4.29 -4.74 -15.31
CA GLN A 74 -5.08 -3.94 -16.23
C GLN A 74 -4.90 -4.56 -17.63
N ALA A 75 -5.94 -5.23 -18.13
CA ALA A 75 -5.96 -5.66 -19.53
C ALA A 75 -5.82 -4.39 -20.36
N GLY A 76 -4.76 -4.33 -21.18
CA GLY A 76 -4.52 -3.18 -22.05
C GLY A 76 -5.81 -2.85 -22.80
N SER A 77 -6.28 -1.61 -22.68
CA SER A 77 -7.28 -1.07 -23.59
C SER A 77 -6.66 -1.16 -24.97
N SER A 78 -6.98 -2.22 -25.70
CA SER A 78 -6.72 -2.32 -27.13
C SER A 78 -7.49 -1.18 -27.79
N GLU A 79 -6.75 -0.20 -28.32
CA GLU A 79 -7.24 0.65 -29.40
C GLU A 79 -7.60 -0.18 -30.63
#